data_AF-A0A2V4CUA4-F1
#
_entry.id   AF-A0A2V4CUA4-F1
#
_cell.length_a   1.000
_cell.length_b   1.000
_cell.length_c   1.000
_cell.angle_alpha   90.00
_cell.angle_beta   90.00
_cell.angle_gamma   90.00
#
_symmetry.space_group_name_H-M   'P 1'
#
loop_
_entity.id
_entity.type
_entity.pdbx_description
1 polymer ?
#
loop_
_entity_poly.entity_id
_entity_poly.type
_entity_poly.pdbx_seq_one_letter_code
_entity_poly.pdbx_strand_id
1 'polypeptide(L)'
;MANVNCYGTVISSRGAVVPLHNSATTEATQDEVRTDADFVGSAQVFGTFATQQHGNFVAARAGLQCENDFTWCYVQSAGKIKLALPIGGGAGASGGNCGLPAILPYPKQIASGDSIQVMVNAGTDREAAVAVACSSGEYHVFSKTPTGAGEQEFVSILDGQSLGLTLQGRVITHMFAVAGANDTELESPVYVLDGSGVPIGSVGFNAGAGDCAAVYEPVRIPVALNSRMVFRTDA
;
A
#
# COMPACT_ATOMS: atom_id res chain seq x y z
N MET A 1 5.12 13.80 -17.13
CA MET A 1 4.40 12.86 -16.26
C MET A 1 3.31 12.28 -17.11
N ALA A 2 3.31 10.96 -17.28
CA ALA A 2 2.30 10.28 -18.08
C ALA A 2 1.07 10.00 -17.20
N ASN A 3 -0.05 9.80 -17.87
CA ASN A 3 -1.25 9.25 -17.24
C ASN A 3 -1.17 7.74 -17.40
N VAL A 4 -1.36 7.01 -16.31
CA VAL A 4 -1.35 5.54 -16.30
C VAL A 4 -2.72 5.00 -15.92
N ASN A 5 -3.05 3.83 -16.48
CA ASN A 5 -4.27 3.15 -16.10
C ASN A 5 -4.09 2.48 -14.74
N CYS A 6 -5.07 2.67 -13.86
CA CYS A 6 -5.15 1.98 -12.59
C CYS A 6 -6.53 1.41 -12.35
N TYR A 7 -6.60 0.14 -11.98
CA TYR A 7 -7.85 -0.61 -11.86
C TYR A 7 -7.77 -1.64 -10.74
N GLY A 8 -8.90 -2.20 -10.35
CA GLY A 8 -8.90 -3.25 -9.34
C GLY A 8 -10.25 -3.50 -8.72
N THR A 9 -10.25 -4.13 -7.55
CA THR A 9 -11.48 -4.42 -6.84
C THR A 9 -11.29 -4.49 -5.34
N VAL A 10 -12.37 -4.16 -4.62
CA VAL A 10 -12.53 -4.45 -3.20
C VAL A 10 -13.74 -5.36 -3.01
N ILE A 11 -13.55 -6.43 -2.25
CA ILE A 11 -14.58 -7.44 -1.98
C ILE A 11 -14.92 -7.43 -0.50
N SER A 12 -16.21 -7.43 -0.19
CA SER A 12 -16.70 -7.49 1.18
C SER A 12 -16.59 -8.89 1.78
N SER A 13 -16.69 -9.00 3.10
CA SER A 13 -16.79 -10.28 3.81
C SER A 13 -18.01 -11.12 3.40
N ARG A 14 -18.99 -10.51 2.72
CA ARG A 14 -20.21 -11.16 2.21
C ARG A 14 -20.18 -11.40 0.70
N GLY A 15 -19.05 -11.13 0.04
CA GLY A 15 -18.88 -11.35 -1.40
C GLY A 15 -19.42 -10.23 -2.30
N ALA A 16 -19.84 -9.09 -1.75
CA ALA A 16 -20.16 -7.91 -2.55
C ALA A 16 -18.87 -7.33 -3.16
N VAL A 17 -18.92 -6.94 -4.44
CA VAL A 17 -17.74 -6.54 -5.22
C VAL A 17 -17.90 -5.08 -5.65
N VAL A 18 -16.88 -4.27 -5.40
CA VAL A 18 -16.79 -2.90 -5.91
C VAL A 18 -15.67 -2.84 -6.95
N PRO A 19 -15.99 -2.63 -8.25
CA PRO A 19 -14.98 -2.44 -9.29
C PRO A 19 -14.42 -1.02 -9.23
N LEU A 20 -13.12 -0.88 -9.47
CA LEU A 20 -12.38 0.37 -9.36
C LEU A 20 -11.61 0.63 -10.66
N HIS A 21 -11.60 1.88 -11.11
CA HIS A 21 -10.85 2.28 -12.29
C HIS A 21 -10.57 3.80 -12.29
N ASN A 22 -9.37 4.15 -12.74
CA ASN A 22 -8.94 5.49 -13.11
C ASN A 22 -7.98 5.36 -14.31
N SER A 23 -8.37 5.86 -15.47
CA SER A 23 -7.55 5.82 -16.71
C SER A 23 -6.54 6.97 -16.82
N ALA A 24 -6.52 7.85 -15.81
CA ALA A 24 -5.71 9.07 -15.81
C ALA A 24 -4.96 9.27 -14.49
N THR A 25 -4.52 8.17 -13.86
CA THR A 25 -3.71 8.26 -12.65
C THR A 25 -2.41 8.97 -12.95
N THR A 26 -2.16 10.08 -12.26
CA THR A 26 -0.93 10.87 -12.43
C THR A 26 0.20 10.23 -11.63
N GLU A 27 1.31 9.92 -12.29
CA GLU A 27 2.50 9.36 -11.63
C GLU A 27 3.12 10.35 -10.62
N ALA A 28 3.92 9.83 -9.69
CA ALA A 28 4.67 10.55 -8.65
C ALA A 28 3.84 11.56 -7.84
N THR A 29 2.51 11.40 -7.82
CA THR A 29 1.57 12.23 -7.08
C THR A 29 0.46 11.35 -6.52
N GLN A 30 -0.08 11.72 -5.37
CA GLN A 30 -1.28 11.09 -4.84
C GLN A 30 -2.48 11.38 -5.73
N ASP A 31 -3.24 10.34 -6.07
CA ASP A 31 -4.49 10.45 -6.82
C ASP A 31 -5.60 9.55 -6.22
N GLU A 32 -6.85 9.85 -6.55
CA GLU A 32 -8.02 9.07 -6.13
C GLU A 32 -8.40 8.04 -7.20
N VAL A 33 -8.64 6.79 -6.79
CA VAL A 33 -9.30 5.78 -7.64
C VAL A 33 -10.78 5.66 -7.25
N ARG A 34 -11.65 5.82 -8.24
CA ARG A 34 -13.11 5.78 -8.08
C ARG A 34 -13.70 4.48 -8.61
N THR A 35 -15.01 4.30 -8.41
CA THR A 35 -15.71 3.15 -8.99
C THR A 35 -15.69 3.21 -10.51
N ASP A 36 -15.59 2.05 -11.14
CA ASP A 36 -15.57 1.96 -12.60
C ASP A 36 -16.94 2.29 -13.20
N ALA A 37 -17.02 3.41 -13.92
CA ALA A 37 -18.25 3.91 -14.52
C ALA A 37 -18.85 2.93 -15.54
N ASP A 38 -18.03 2.10 -16.20
CA ASP A 38 -18.51 1.15 -17.20
C ASP A 38 -19.28 -0.01 -16.56
N PHE A 39 -18.99 -0.34 -15.30
CA PHE A 39 -19.68 -1.39 -14.55
C PHE A 39 -20.75 -0.87 -13.58
N VAL A 40 -20.64 0.38 -13.12
CA VAL A 40 -21.56 0.97 -12.12
C VAL A 40 -22.42 2.11 -12.66
N GLY A 41 -22.31 2.43 -13.95
CA GLY A 41 -23.09 3.46 -14.65
C GLY A 41 -22.61 4.90 -14.43
N SER A 42 -21.94 5.18 -13.31
CA SER A 42 -21.26 6.46 -13.07
C SER A 42 -20.16 6.31 -12.01
N ALA A 43 -19.02 6.99 -12.21
CA ALA A 43 -17.93 6.96 -11.23
C ALA A 43 -18.35 7.68 -9.94
N GLN A 44 -18.19 7.00 -8.81
CA GLN A 44 -18.50 7.48 -7.47
C GLN A 44 -17.31 7.25 -6.55
N VAL A 45 -17.26 8.01 -5.44
CA VAL A 45 -16.31 7.74 -4.35
C VAL A 45 -16.59 6.34 -3.79
N PHE A 46 -15.52 5.54 -3.62
CA PHE A 46 -15.59 4.14 -3.19
C PHE A 46 -16.54 3.91 -2.00
N GLY A 47 -16.36 4.64 -0.90
CA GLY A 47 -17.15 4.46 0.31
C GLY A 47 -18.61 4.84 0.15
N THR A 48 -18.90 5.84 -0.70
CA THR A 48 -20.27 6.24 -1.03
C THR A 48 -20.99 5.14 -1.78
N PHE A 49 -20.38 4.59 -2.84
CA PHE A 49 -20.96 3.47 -3.59
C PHE A 49 -21.13 2.23 -2.70
N ALA A 50 -20.09 1.84 -1.96
CA ALA A 50 -20.09 0.66 -1.11
C ALA A 50 -21.20 0.70 -0.04
N THR A 51 -21.43 1.86 0.56
CA THR A 51 -22.49 2.02 1.57
C THR A 51 -23.89 2.10 0.98
N GLN A 52 -24.07 2.76 -0.17
CA GLN A 52 -25.37 2.90 -0.82
C GLN A 52 -25.87 1.59 -1.45
N GLN A 53 -24.99 0.84 -2.12
CA GLN A 53 -25.39 -0.36 -2.87
C GLN A 53 -25.46 -1.62 -2.03
N HIS A 54 -24.57 -1.76 -1.05
CA HIS A 54 -24.38 -3.04 -0.37
C HIS A 54 -24.79 -3.04 1.10
N GLY A 55 -24.85 -1.88 1.76
CA GLY A 55 -25.22 -1.73 3.18
C GLY A 55 -24.27 -2.50 4.12
N ASN A 56 -23.65 -1.82 5.09
CA ASN A 56 -22.67 -2.44 6.00
C ASN A 56 -21.54 -3.18 5.25
N PHE A 57 -20.95 -2.53 4.25
CA PHE A 57 -19.85 -3.09 3.48
C PHE A 57 -18.60 -3.23 4.35
N VAL A 58 -18.19 -4.46 4.67
CA VAL A 58 -16.95 -4.75 5.40
C VAL A 58 -15.90 -5.24 4.42
N ALA A 59 -14.93 -4.40 4.06
CA ALA A 59 -13.87 -4.75 3.12
C ALA A 59 -12.99 -5.85 3.73
N ALA A 60 -12.92 -7.00 3.05
CA ALA A 60 -12.21 -8.19 3.53
C ALA A 60 -11.13 -8.68 2.55
N ARG A 61 -11.27 -8.36 1.27
CA ARG A 61 -10.23 -8.57 0.26
C ARG A 61 -10.12 -7.35 -0.63
N ALA A 62 -8.92 -7.07 -1.12
CA ALA A 62 -8.68 -5.98 -2.04
C ALA A 62 -7.49 -6.27 -2.94
N GLY A 63 -7.47 -5.62 -4.09
CA GLY A 63 -6.30 -5.58 -4.95
C GLY A 63 -6.45 -4.49 -5.99
N LEU A 64 -5.46 -3.62 -6.08
CA LEU A 64 -5.35 -2.64 -7.15
C LEU A 64 -4.11 -2.92 -7.99
N GLN A 65 -4.23 -2.64 -9.28
CA GLN A 65 -3.22 -2.82 -10.31
C GLN A 65 -3.08 -1.54 -11.11
N CYS A 66 -1.84 -1.10 -11.35
CA CYS A 66 -1.56 0.02 -12.24
C CYS A 66 -0.56 -0.43 -13.32
N GLU A 67 -0.56 0.27 -14.46
CA GLU A 67 0.36 0.01 -15.57
C GLU A 67 1.83 0.22 -15.21
N ASN A 68 2.11 1.14 -14.29
CA ASN A 68 3.44 1.36 -13.71
C ASN A 68 3.47 0.90 -12.25
N ASP A 69 4.68 0.83 -11.68
CA ASP A 69 4.89 0.35 -10.31
C ASP A 69 4.20 1.23 -9.27
N PHE A 70 3.46 0.61 -8.35
CA PHE A 70 2.89 1.33 -7.22
C PHE A 70 3.95 1.67 -6.18
N THR A 71 3.75 2.83 -5.57
CA THR A 71 4.35 3.16 -4.28
C THR A 71 3.44 2.68 -3.16
N TRP A 72 2.16 3.05 -3.17
CA TRP A 72 1.22 2.63 -2.13
C TRP A 72 -0.24 2.79 -2.57
N CYS A 73 -1.13 2.08 -1.87
CA CYS A 73 -2.57 2.25 -1.97
C CYS A 73 -3.22 2.08 -0.60
N TYR A 74 -4.14 2.98 -0.25
CA TYR A 74 -4.87 2.91 1.01
C TYR A 74 -6.28 3.49 0.92
N VAL A 75 -7.15 3.07 1.85
CA VAL A 75 -8.44 3.70 2.10
C VAL A 75 -8.24 4.85 3.08
N GLN A 76 -8.47 6.07 2.63
CA GLN A 76 -8.49 7.25 3.48
C GLN A 76 -9.86 7.39 4.15
N SER A 77 -9.86 7.62 5.46
CA SER A 77 -11.07 7.91 6.23
C SER A 77 -10.76 8.98 7.26
N ALA A 78 -11.42 10.13 7.17
CA ALA A 78 -11.25 11.28 8.08
C ALA A 78 -9.77 11.64 8.33
N GLY A 79 -8.95 11.67 7.27
CA GLY A 79 -7.53 12.02 7.36
C GLY A 79 -6.60 10.92 7.87
N LYS A 80 -7.11 9.70 8.08
CA LYS A 80 -6.33 8.54 8.53
C LYS A 80 -6.32 7.42 7.49
N ILE A 81 -5.31 6.56 7.57
CA ILE A 81 -5.27 5.29 6.85
C ILE A 81 -6.18 4.30 7.58
N LYS A 82 -7.30 3.93 6.95
CA LYS A 82 -8.26 2.97 7.51
C LYS A 82 -7.89 1.52 7.16
N LEU A 83 -7.42 1.33 5.94
CA LEU A 83 -6.92 0.08 5.37
C LEU A 83 -5.77 0.43 4.45
N ALA A 84 -4.65 -0.30 4.51
CA ALA A 84 -3.68 -0.30 3.43
C ALA A 84 -3.96 -1.52 2.54
N LEU A 85 -4.03 -1.29 1.22
CA LEU A 85 -4.56 -2.27 0.28
C LEU A 85 -3.42 -3.01 -0.43
N PRO A 86 -3.53 -4.33 -0.64
CA PRO A 86 -2.63 -5.07 -1.51
C PRO A 86 -2.60 -4.47 -2.91
N ILE A 87 -1.41 -4.39 -3.48
CA ILE A 87 -1.15 -3.72 -4.75
C ILE A 87 -0.35 -4.63 -5.68
N GLY A 88 -0.49 -4.41 -6.98
CA GLY A 88 0.31 -5.01 -8.01
C GLY A 88 0.63 -3.99 -9.08
N GLY A 89 1.81 -4.03 -9.66
CA GLY A 89 2.20 -3.11 -10.72
C GLY A 89 3.46 -3.62 -11.39
N GLY A 90 3.80 -3.02 -12.52
CA GLY A 90 4.96 -3.46 -13.26
C GLY A 90 5.14 -2.77 -14.60
N ALA A 91 6.30 -2.16 -14.80
CA ALA A 91 6.71 -1.59 -16.08
C ALA A 91 6.56 -2.62 -17.23
N GLY A 92 5.54 -2.43 -18.06
CA GLY A 92 5.34 -3.19 -19.28
C GLY A 92 4.27 -4.27 -19.18
N ALA A 93 3.01 -3.87 -19.42
CA ALA A 93 1.92 -4.68 -19.99
C ALA A 93 1.54 -6.03 -19.35
N SER A 94 2.10 -6.39 -18.19
CA SER A 94 1.69 -7.61 -17.48
C SER A 94 0.52 -7.29 -16.56
N GLY A 95 -0.67 -7.15 -17.15
CA GLY A 95 -1.96 -6.98 -16.45
C GLY A 95 -2.41 -8.22 -15.69
N GLY A 96 -1.55 -8.76 -14.82
CA GLY A 96 -1.82 -10.01 -14.11
C GLY A 96 -0.88 -10.24 -12.94
N ASN A 97 -1.03 -9.49 -11.84
CA ASN A 97 -0.37 -9.90 -10.60
C ASN A 97 -1.12 -11.09 -9.99
N CYS A 98 -0.45 -12.24 -9.93
CA CYS A 98 -0.95 -13.37 -9.19
C CYS A 98 -1.19 -12.97 -7.71
N GLY A 99 -2.31 -13.42 -7.14
CA GLY A 99 -2.63 -13.21 -5.73
C GLY A 99 -3.64 -12.09 -5.41
N LEU A 100 -4.02 -11.24 -6.37
CA LEU A 100 -5.09 -10.23 -6.17
C LEU A 100 -6.46 -10.72 -6.66
N PRO A 101 -7.57 -10.34 -6.00
CA PRO A 101 -7.64 -9.61 -4.74
C PRO A 101 -7.24 -10.48 -3.54
N ALA A 102 -6.36 -9.95 -2.69
CA ALA A 102 -5.78 -10.64 -1.54
C ALA A 102 -6.56 -10.35 -0.24
N ILE A 103 -6.38 -11.21 0.76
CA ILE A 103 -7.02 -11.07 2.08
C ILE A 103 -6.43 -9.88 2.83
N LEU A 104 -7.30 -9.08 3.45
CA LEU A 104 -6.91 -8.04 4.40
C LEU A 104 -6.79 -8.66 5.81
N PRO A 105 -5.66 -8.46 6.52
CA PRO A 105 -5.44 -9.04 7.86
C PRO A 105 -6.55 -8.73 8.87
N TYR A 106 -7.04 -7.49 8.82
CA TYR A 106 -8.11 -6.98 9.66
C TYR A 106 -9.16 -6.28 8.79
N PRO A 107 -10.24 -6.98 8.41
CA PRO A 107 -11.35 -6.38 7.67
C PRO A 107 -11.96 -5.18 8.41
N LYS A 108 -12.37 -4.15 7.67
CA LYS A 108 -12.98 -2.94 8.24
C LYS A 108 -14.28 -2.58 7.55
N GLN A 109 -15.25 -2.12 8.34
CA GLN A 109 -16.48 -1.55 7.80
C GLN A 109 -16.18 -0.22 7.12
N ILE A 110 -16.58 -0.11 5.85
CA ILE A 110 -16.46 1.08 5.02
C ILE A 110 -17.62 2.04 5.34
N ALA A 111 -17.31 3.32 5.38
CA ALA A 111 -18.24 4.41 5.62
C ALA A 111 -18.36 5.29 4.36
N SER A 112 -19.46 6.04 4.27
CA SER A 112 -19.61 7.05 3.22
C SER A 112 -18.52 8.12 3.38
N GLY A 113 -17.90 8.52 2.28
CA GLY A 113 -16.76 9.44 2.27
C GLY A 113 -15.39 8.78 2.42
N ASP A 114 -15.31 7.45 2.65
CA ASP A 114 -14.05 6.73 2.52
C ASP A 114 -13.62 6.72 1.05
N SER A 115 -12.40 7.20 0.75
CA SER A 115 -11.84 7.24 -0.61
C SER A 115 -10.63 6.32 -0.72
N ILE A 116 -10.34 5.82 -1.92
CA ILE A 116 -9.13 5.05 -2.18
C ILE A 116 -8.10 5.99 -2.78
N GLN A 117 -6.97 6.11 -2.11
CA GLN A 117 -5.84 6.93 -2.52
C GLN A 117 -4.72 6.02 -3.01
N VAL A 118 -4.10 6.40 -4.11
CA VAL A 118 -2.99 5.69 -4.74
C VAL A 118 -1.84 6.64 -5.02
N MET A 119 -0.64 6.09 -5.07
CA MET A 119 0.51 6.73 -5.67
C MET A 119 1.26 5.71 -6.50
N VAL A 120 1.55 6.09 -7.73
CA VAL A 120 2.28 5.29 -8.72
C VAL A 120 3.60 5.97 -8.98
N ASN A 121 4.70 5.23 -9.00
CA ASN A 121 6.01 5.78 -9.30
C ASN A 121 6.04 6.27 -10.76
N ALA A 122 6.72 7.40 -10.99
CA ALA A 122 7.22 7.68 -12.33
C ALA A 122 8.38 6.73 -12.64
N GLY A 123 8.66 6.45 -13.92
CA GLY A 123 9.74 5.53 -14.30
C GLY A 123 11.16 5.93 -13.84
N THR A 124 11.36 7.15 -13.35
CA THR A 124 12.62 7.61 -12.73
C THR A 124 12.54 7.76 -11.21
N ASP A 125 11.36 7.55 -10.63
CA ASP A 125 11.12 7.73 -9.21
C ASP A 125 11.41 6.44 -8.45
N ARG A 126 12.38 6.50 -7.56
CA ARG A 126 12.89 5.38 -6.78
C ARG A 126 12.22 5.25 -5.42
N GLU A 127 11.05 5.84 -5.23
CA GLU A 127 10.33 5.74 -3.97
C GLU A 127 9.92 4.30 -3.67
N ALA A 128 10.35 3.81 -2.51
CA ALA A 128 9.94 2.53 -1.94
C ALA A 128 8.93 2.78 -0.81
N ALA A 129 8.10 1.78 -0.51
CA ALA A 129 7.17 1.85 0.60
C ALA A 129 6.89 0.50 1.27
N VAL A 130 6.37 0.58 2.49
CA VAL A 130 5.99 -0.55 3.32
C VAL A 130 4.61 -0.28 3.92
N ALA A 131 3.70 -1.22 3.71
CA ALA A 131 2.40 -1.22 4.37
C ALA A 131 2.44 -2.21 5.54
N VAL A 132 1.92 -1.79 6.69
CA VAL A 132 1.90 -2.60 7.91
C VAL A 132 0.50 -2.66 8.52
N ALA A 133 0.19 -3.80 9.13
CA ALA A 133 -1.00 -3.98 9.95
C ALA A 133 -0.57 -4.38 11.37
N CYS A 134 -1.18 -3.74 12.38
CA CYS A 134 -0.84 -3.95 13.78
C CYS A 134 -1.84 -4.85 14.50
N SER A 135 -1.45 -5.41 15.64
CA SER A 135 -2.33 -6.22 16.50
C SER A 135 -3.58 -5.48 17.00
N SER A 136 -3.59 -4.15 16.98
CA SER A 136 -4.76 -3.30 17.25
C SER A 136 -5.79 -3.29 16.10
N GLY A 137 -5.45 -3.90 14.96
CA GLY A 137 -6.22 -3.82 13.72
C GLY A 137 -6.05 -2.49 12.99
N GLU A 138 -5.05 -1.67 13.33
CA GLU A 138 -4.71 -0.42 12.64
C GLU A 138 -3.76 -0.70 11.48
N TYR A 139 -3.84 0.13 10.43
CA TYR A 139 -3.01 0.05 9.23
C TYR A 139 -2.22 1.33 9.06
N HIS A 140 -0.98 1.19 8.59
CA HIS A 140 -0.09 2.31 8.34
C HIS A 140 0.73 2.04 7.09
N VAL A 141 1.16 3.12 6.44
CA VAL A 141 2.04 3.08 5.27
C VAL A 141 3.19 4.03 5.53
N PHE A 142 4.40 3.56 5.22
CA PHE A 142 5.62 4.34 5.30
C PHE A 142 6.30 4.32 3.94
N SER A 143 6.90 5.42 3.53
CA SER A 143 7.62 5.51 2.26
C SER A 143 8.94 6.27 2.41
N LYS A 144 9.80 6.12 1.41
CA LYS A 144 11.08 6.81 1.32
C LYS A 144 11.58 6.80 -0.12
N THR A 145 11.81 7.99 -0.67
CA THR A 145 12.67 8.18 -1.84
C THR A 145 14.13 8.23 -1.40
N PRO A 146 14.99 7.31 -1.85
CA PRO A 146 16.43 7.36 -1.61
C PRO A 146 17.04 8.68 -2.08
N THR A 147 17.98 9.22 -1.29
CA THR A 147 18.75 10.43 -1.65
C THR A 147 20.23 10.15 -1.90
N GLY A 148 20.61 8.87 -1.95
CA GLY A 148 21.97 8.39 -2.14
C GLY A 148 22.16 6.97 -1.60
N ALA A 149 23.34 6.40 -1.85
CA ALA A 149 23.67 5.06 -1.42
C ALA A 149 23.72 4.92 0.11
N GLY A 150 23.36 3.74 0.60
CA GLY A 150 23.42 3.36 2.01
C GLY A 150 22.05 3.15 2.66
N GLU A 151 22.00 3.32 3.99
CA GLU A 151 20.79 3.12 4.79
C GLU A 151 19.78 4.25 4.54
N GLN A 152 18.56 3.87 4.20
CA GLN A 152 17.42 4.76 4.00
C GLN A 152 16.32 4.42 5.01
N GLU A 153 15.88 5.41 5.78
CA GLU A 153 14.81 5.25 6.78
C GLU A 153 13.44 5.61 6.20
N PHE A 154 12.48 4.71 6.40
CA PHE A 154 11.08 4.91 6.05
C PHE A 154 10.38 5.83 7.05
N VAL A 155 9.55 6.72 6.53
CA VAL A 155 8.72 7.64 7.33
C VAL A 155 7.25 7.53 6.96
N SER A 156 6.36 7.82 7.90
CA SER A 156 4.91 7.72 7.70
C SER A 156 4.44 8.70 6.61
N ILE A 157 3.63 8.22 5.68
CA ILE A 157 3.14 9.05 4.55
C ILE A 157 2.15 10.15 4.98
N LEU A 158 1.63 10.09 6.22
CA LEU A 158 0.67 11.07 6.71
C LEU A 158 1.33 12.28 7.38
N ASP A 159 2.45 12.05 8.07
CA ASP A 159 3.02 13.03 9.01
C ASP A 159 4.57 13.06 9.04
N GLY A 160 5.23 12.24 8.22
CA GLY A 160 6.69 12.19 8.10
C GLY A 160 7.40 11.68 9.35
N GLN A 161 6.67 11.08 10.30
CA GLN A 161 7.25 10.55 11.54
C GLN A 161 7.89 9.18 11.32
N SER A 162 8.87 8.83 12.16
CA SER A 162 9.51 7.52 12.15
C SER A 162 8.58 6.42 12.70
N LEU A 163 8.92 5.16 12.40
CA LEU A 163 8.19 3.98 12.88
C LEU A 163 7.93 4.03 14.39
N GLY A 164 8.97 4.29 15.18
CA GLY A 164 8.90 4.27 16.63
C GLY A 164 7.99 5.36 17.22
N LEU A 165 7.87 6.51 16.57
CA LEU A 165 6.93 7.57 16.97
C LEU A 165 5.50 7.24 16.56
N THR A 166 5.30 6.70 15.36
CA THR A 166 3.97 6.36 14.85
C THR A 166 3.34 5.17 15.56
N LEU A 167 4.14 4.14 15.89
CA LEU A 167 3.65 2.83 16.35
C LEU A 167 4.17 2.41 17.73
N GLN A 168 4.60 3.35 18.57
CA GLN A 168 5.12 3.05 19.90
C GLN A 168 4.20 2.12 20.70
N GLY A 169 4.73 0.99 21.18
CA GLY A 169 3.99 0.02 22.00
C GLY A 169 2.97 -0.82 21.22
N ARG A 170 2.98 -0.74 19.88
CA ARG A 170 2.22 -1.65 19.01
C ARG A 170 3.08 -2.85 18.59
N VAL A 171 2.42 -3.88 18.09
CA VAL A 171 3.07 -5.04 17.46
C VAL A 171 2.61 -5.08 16.02
N ILE A 172 3.55 -5.03 15.08
CA ILE A 172 3.28 -5.28 13.66
C ILE A 172 3.05 -6.78 13.51
N THR A 173 1.88 -7.15 12.97
CA THR A 173 1.48 -8.55 12.76
C THR A 173 1.52 -8.95 11.31
N HIS A 174 1.41 -7.98 10.39
CA HIS A 174 1.53 -8.23 8.96
C HIS A 174 2.23 -7.06 8.28
N MET A 175 3.01 -7.34 7.25
CA MET A 175 3.62 -6.30 6.42
C MET A 175 3.83 -6.79 4.99
N PHE A 176 3.94 -5.85 4.06
CA PHE A 176 4.46 -6.08 2.72
C PHE A 176 5.23 -4.84 2.28
N ALA A 177 6.21 -5.02 1.40
CA ALA A 177 7.00 -3.92 0.86
C ALA A 177 6.98 -3.91 -0.67
N VAL A 178 7.10 -2.72 -1.23
CA VAL A 178 7.26 -2.46 -2.66
C VAL A 178 8.44 -1.50 -2.84
N ALA A 179 9.26 -1.75 -3.84
CA ALA A 179 10.43 -0.94 -4.12
C ALA A 179 10.20 0.11 -5.22
N GLY A 180 9.00 0.13 -5.82
CA GLY A 180 8.71 1.02 -6.94
C GLY A 180 9.68 0.76 -8.09
N ALA A 181 10.17 1.82 -8.73
CA ALA A 181 11.17 1.71 -9.79
C ALA A 181 12.63 1.61 -9.26
N ASN A 182 12.83 1.18 -8.00
CA ASN A 182 14.16 1.05 -7.37
C ASN A 182 14.71 -0.38 -7.34
N ASP A 183 14.03 -1.34 -7.98
CA ASP A 183 14.33 -2.78 -7.86
C ASP A 183 15.78 -3.14 -8.17
N THR A 184 16.38 -2.48 -9.16
CA THR A 184 17.74 -2.76 -9.62
C THR A 184 18.82 -2.24 -8.67
N GLU A 185 18.45 -1.36 -7.75
CA GLU A 185 19.35 -0.65 -6.85
C GLU A 185 19.25 -1.12 -5.39
N LEU A 186 18.43 -2.14 -5.10
CA LEU A 186 18.26 -2.66 -3.74
C LEU A 186 19.46 -3.50 -3.30
N GLU A 187 20.04 -3.17 -2.15
CA GLU A 187 21.11 -3.95 -1.51
C GLU A 187 20.61 -4.82 -0.35
N SER A 188 19.36 -4.63 0.09
CA SER A 188 18.79 -5.36 1.23
C SER A 188 17.26 -5.48 1.17
N PRO A 189 16.67 -6.44 1.90
CA PRO A 189 15.25 -6.35 2.25
C PRO A 189 14.99 -5.17 3.20
N VAL A 190 13.72 -4.98 3.56
CA VAL A 190 13.36 -4.06 4.65
C VAL A 190 13.68 -4.73 5.98
N TYR A 191 14.37 -3.99 6.86
CA TYR A 191 14.59 -4.38 8.25
C TYR A 191 13.87 -3.43 9.20
N VAL A 192 13.29 -4.00 10.25
CA VAL A 192 12.92 -3.24 11.44
C VAL A 192 14.03 -3.42 12.45
N LEU A 193 14.64 -2.32 12.87
CA LEU A 193 15.73 -2.28 13.83
C LEU A 193 15.21 -1.87 15.21
N ASP A 194 15.80 -2.40 16.26
CA ASP A 194 15.60 -1.92 17.62
C ASP A 194 16.46 -0.66 17.91
N GLY A 195 16.39 -0.20 19.15
CA GLY A 195 17.17 0.95 19.64
C GLY A 195 18.68 0.80 19.62
N SER A 196 19.18 -0.42 19.49
CA SER A 196 20.61 -0.73 19.40
C SER A 196 21.04 -0.99 17.96
N GLY A 197 20.13 -0.87 16.99
CA GLY A 197 20.40 -1.14 15.57
C GLY A 197 20.34 -2.63 15.19
N VAL A 198 19.81 -3.49 16.06
CA VAL A 198 19.69 -4.93 15.79
C VAL A 198 18.39 -5.21 15.03
N PRO A 199 18.41 -5.97 13.92
CA PRO A 199 17.19 -6.40 13.24
C PRO A 199 16.29 -7.25 14.14
N ILE A 200 15.05 -6.80 14.32
CA ILE A 200 13.97 -7.47 15.07
C ILE A 200 12.81 -7.92 14.17
N GLY A 201 12.93 -7.69 12.86
CA GLY A 201 12.03 -8.20 11.84
C GLY A 201 12.45 -7.78 10.45
N SER A 202 11.86 -8.43 9.44
CA SER A 202 12.18 -8.17 8.04
C SER A 202 11.02 -8.53 7.12
N VAL A 203 10.96 -7.88 5.96
CA VAL A 203 10.14 -8.32 4.82
C VAL A 203 10.90 -8.10 3.52
N GLY A 204 10.73 -9.02 2.57
CA GLY A 204 11.24 -8.84 1.21
C GLY A 204 10.46 -7.76 0.47
N PHE A 205 11.13 -7.09 -0.46
CA PHE A 205 10.42 -6.33 -1.48
C PHE A 205 9.77 -7.30 -2.46
N ASN A 206 8.53 -7.01 -2.85
CA ASN A 206 7.95 -7.67 -4.01
C ASN A 206 8.63 -7.13 -5.25
N ALA A 207 9.00 -8.01 -6.18
CA ALA A 207 9.55 -7.61 -7.46
C ALA A 207 8.54 -6.70 -8.19
N GLY A 208 9.01 -5.56 -8.68
CA GLY A 208 8.35 -4.79 -9.73
C GLY A 208 8.35 -5.57 -11.04
N ALA A 209 7.72 -4.98 -12.07
CA ALA A 209 7.46 -5.60 -13.38
C ALA A 209 6.36 -6.69 -13.44
N GLY A 210 5.46 -6.78 -12.44
CA GLY A 210 4.19 -7.49 -12.59
C GLY A 210 4.20 -9.00 -12.32
N ASP A 211 5.30 -9.56 -11.82
CA ASP A 211 5.41 -11.01 -11.55
C ASP A 211 4.53 -11.48 -10.37
N CYS A 212 4.50 -10.72 -9.27
CA CYS A 212 3.76 -11.07 -8.05
C CYS A 212 3.09 -9.83 -7.44
N ALA A 213 1.93 -10.02 -6.81
CA ALA A 213 1.29 -8.96 -6.04
C ALA A 213 1.97 -8.75 -4.68
N ALA A 214 2.04 -7.50 -4.23
CA ALA A 214 2.40 -7.18 -2.87
C ALA A 214 1.23 -7.47 -1.93
N VAL A 215 1.32 -8.61 -1.25
CA VAL A 215 0.31 -9.13 -0.32
C VAL A 215 0.88 -9.25 1.08
N TYR A 216 0.02 -9.12 2.09
CA TYR A 216 0.43 -9.17 3.49
C TYR A 216 1.07 -10.52 3.86
N GLU A 217 2.28 -10.45 4.39
CA GLU A 217 2.97 -11.56 5.02
C GLU A 217 2.85 -11.47 6.54
N PRO A 218 2.62 -12.59 7.25
CA PRO A 218 2.54 -12.59 8.71
C PRO A 218 3.93 -12.38 9.32
N VAL A 219 4.02 -11.46 10.27
CA VAL A 219 5.21 -11.14 11.06
C VAL A 219 4.83 -10.94 12.54
N ARG A 220 5.80 -10.75 13.42
CA ARG A 220 5.52 -10.39 14.82
C ARG A 220 6.63 -9.51 15.38
N ILE A 221 6.51 -8.21 15.14
CA ILE A 221 7.56 -7.24 15.44
C ILE A 221 7.06 -6.25 16.50
N PRO A 222 7.57 -6.29 17.75
CA PRO A 222 7.24 -5.29 18.75
C PRO A 222 7.95 -3.97 18.44
N VAL A 223 7.22 -2.86 18.48
CA VAL A 223 7.75 -1.53 18.17
C VAL A 223 8.00 -0.75 19.46
N ALA A 224 9.26 -0.37 19.67
CA ALA A 224 9.68 0.57 20.72
C ALA A 224 9.81 2.00 20.15
N LEU A 225 9.95 2.99 21.03
CA LEU A 225 10.07 4.40 20.64
C LEU A 225 11.23 4.67 19.67
N ASN A 226 12.33 3.95 19.85
CA ASN A 226 13.55 4.05 19.08
C ASN A 226 13.66 2.99 17.97
N SER A 227 12.58 2.25 17.70
CA SER A 227 12.54 1.36 16.55
C SER A 227 12.52 2.16 15.25
N ARG A 228 13.29 1.69 14.27
CA ARG A 228 13.38 2.29 12.93
C ARG A 228 13.11 1.24 11.87
N MET A 229 12.56 1.66 10.74
CA MET A 229 12.35 0.78 9.60
C MET A 229 13.22 1.28 8.45
N VAL A 230 14.10 0.42 7.95
CA VAL A 230 15.14 0.82 7.00
C VAL A 230 15.31 -0.19 5.88
N PHE A 231 15.93 0.25 4.79
CA PHE A 231 16.48 -0.60 3.74
C PHE A 231 17.79 0.00 3.24
N ARG A 232 18.53 -0.75 2.41
CA ARG A 232 19.75 -0.28 1.77
C ARG A 232 19.60 -0.30 0.26
N THR A 233 20.24 0.69 -0.36
CA THR A 233 20.27 0.85 -1.81
C THR A 233 21.60 1.46 -2.26
N ASP A 234 21.99 1.23 -3.50
CA ASP A 234 23.15 1.86 -4.15
C ASP A 234 22.77 3.10 -5.00
N ALA A 235 21.48 3.45 -4.99
CA ALA A 235 20.85 4.54 -5.75
C ALA A 235 21.41 5.94 -5.49
#